data_AF-A0A562DM50-F1
#
_entry.id   AF-A0A562DM50-F1
#
_cell.length_a   1.000
_cell.length_b   1.000
_cell.length_c   1.000
_cell.angle_alpha   90.00
_cell.angle_beta   90.00
_cell.angle_gamma   90.00
#
_symmetry.space_group_name_H-M   'P 1'
#
loop_
_entity.id
_entity.type
_entity.pdbx_description
1 polymer ?
#
loop_
_entity_poly.entity_id
_entity_poly.type
_entity_poly.pdbx_seq_one_letter_code
_entity_poly.pdbx_strand_id
1 'polypeptide(L)'
;MSAPARTWNEVNSWDRPAWAIDELIAAKAGRTVTVVLPALNEEETVAGVIDTIHPLLGGLVDELVVLDSGSTDETASRARAAGARVMSREEAVPGIEPVPGKGEVLWRSLAATSGDIIAFVDSDLIDPDPAFVPKLLGPLLLGDGVHLVKGYYRRPLRTGGGEDAHGGGRVTELVARPLLAALRPELTCVLQPLGGEYAGTRELLESVPFAPGYGVEIGLLLDTYDRFGLHAIAQVNLGVRKHRNRPLSELGAMSRQIVGTMLSRCGIPDSGAPLTQFLVEGDAFVPFDTSVDLTDRPPMVTVTG
;
A
#
# COMPACT_ATOMS: atom_id res chain seq x y z
N MET A 1 -20.88 35.42 13.70
CA MET A 1 -20.03 34.31 14.19
C MET A 1 -19.85 33.36 13.03
N SER A 2 -18.63 33.20 12.49
CA SER A 2 -18.38 32.16 11.49
C SER A 2 -18.50 30.79 12.16
N ALA A 3 -19.00 29.79 11.43
CA ALA A 3 -18.97 28.41 11.92
C ALA A 3 -17.51 28.01 12.25
N PRO A 4 -17.27 27.16 13.27
CA PRO A 4 -15.94 26.65 13.55
C PRO A 4 -15.40 25.89 12.32
N ALA A 5 -14.11 26.05 12.03
CA ALA A 5 -13.44 25.31 10.97
C ALA A 5 -13.49 23.81 11.29
N ARG A 6 -13.90 22.99 10.32
CA ARG A 6 -13.92 21.53 10.49
C ARG A 6 -12.50 20.98 10.61
N THR A 7 -12.32 19.95 11.43
CA THR A 7 -11.04 19.25 11.59
C THR A 7 -10.77 18.32 10.40
N TRP A 8 -9.51 17.98 10.13
CA TRP A 8 -9.16 17.04 9.05
C TRP A 8 -9.90 15.70 9.18
N ASN A 9 -10.06 15.17 10.40
CA ASN A 9 -10.81 13.94 10.63
C ASN A 9 -12.28 14.05 10.16
N GLU A 10 -12.91 15.22 10.30
CA GLU A 10 -14.30 15.41 9.89
C GLU A 10 -14.49 15.55 8.37
N VAL A 11 -13.45 15.99 7.64
CA VAL A 11 -13.54 16.27 6.20
C VAL A 11 -12.83 15.23 5.32
N ASN A 12 -11.85 14.51 5.87
CA ASN A 12 -10.98 13.60 5.13
C ASN A 12 -11.03 12.16 5.67
N SER A 13 -11.95 11.82 6.58
CA SER A 13 -12.14 10.44 7.06
C SER A 13 -13.57 9.95 6.87
N TRP A 14 -13.72 8.75 6.31
CA TRP A 14 -15.02 8.10 6.12
C TRP A 14 -15.11 6.77 6.86
N ASP A 15 -15.89 6.74 7.94
CA ASP A 15 -16.04 5.57 8.81
C ASP A 15 -17.03 4.52 8.29
N ARG A 16 -18.06 4.97 7.57
CA ARG A 16 -19.12 4.12 7.00
C ARG A 16 -19.47 4.58 5.60
N PRO A 17 -18.50 4.58 4.69
CA PRO A 17 -18.81 5.06 3.38
C PRO A 17 -19.71 4.08 2.62
N ALA A 18 -20.67 4.63 1.90
CA ALA A 18 -21.68 3.89 1.15
C ALA A 18 -21.90 4.56 -0.22
N TRP A 19 -20.85 4.61 -1.03
CA TRP A 19 -20.91 5.16 -2.39
C TRP A 19 -21.64 4.19 -3.32
N ALA A 20 -22.57 4.71 -4.11
CA ALA A 20 -23.19 3.93 -5.17
C ALA A 20 -22.19 3.77 -6.32
N ILE A 21 -22.07 2.57 -6.89
CA ILE A 21 -21.13 2.32 -7.99
C ILE A 21 -21.44 3.20 -9.20
N ASP A 22 -22.72 3.37 -9.55
CA ASP A 22 -23.14 4.22 -10.67
C ASP A 22 -22.78 5.70 -10.47
N GLU A 23 -22.82 6.18 -9.23
CA GLU A 23 -22.39 7.53 -8.88
C GLU A 23 -20.89 7.69 -9.09
N LEU A 24 -20.08 6.71 -8.64
CA LEU A 24 -18.64 6.73 -8.85
C LEU A 24 -18.28 6.64 -10.34
N ILE A 25 -18.97 5.81 -11.12
CA ILE A 25 -18.78 5.71 -12.57
C ILE A 25 -19.08 7.06 -13.24
N ALA A 26 -20.18 7.72 -12.88
CA ALA A 26 -20.51 9.04 -13.40
C ALA A 26 -19.46 10.09 -13.00
N ALA A 27 -18.96 10.02 -11.77
CA ALA A 27 -17.96 10.93 -11.23
C ALA A 27 -16.57 10.78 -11.89
N LYS A 28 -16.28 9.66 -12.57
CA LYS A 28 -15.03 9.52 -13.37
C LYS A 28 -14.82 10.71 -14.30
N ALA A 29 -15.89 11.20 -14.95
CA ALA A 29 -15.87 12.39 -15.80
C ALA A 29 -14.72 12.37 -16.84
N GLY A 30 -14.48 11.22 -17.46
CA GLY A 30 -13.41 11.00 -18.44
C GLY A 30 -12.10 10.48 -17.86
N ARG A 31 -11.91 10.52 -16.54
CA ARG A 31 -10.76 9.88 -15.86
C ARG A 31 -10.90 8.37 -15.88
N THR A 32 -9.76 7.69 -15.92
CA THR A 32 -9.63 6.24 -15.94
C THR A 32 -9.05 5.72 -14.62
N VAL A 33 -9.39 4.47 -14.27
CA VAL A 33 -9.00 3.81 -13.02
C VAL A 33 -8.31 2.49 -13.35
N THR A 34 -7.08 2.33 -12.86
CA THR A 34 -6.39 1.04 -12.82
C THR A 34 -6.38 0.50 -11.40
N VAL A 35 -6.64 -0.80 -11.24
CA VAL A 35 -6.35 -1.55 -10.01
C VAL A 35 -5.12 -2.40 -10.23
N VAL A 36 -4.16 -2.31 -9.32
CA VAL A 36 -2.90 -3.07 -9.32
C VAL A 36 -2.86 -3.99 -8.11
N LEU A 37 -2.58 -5.27 -8.37
CA LEU A 37 -2.29 -6.28 -7.36
C LEU A 37 -0.80 -6.66 -7.42
N PRO A 38 0.06 -6.16 -6.51
CA PRO A 38 1.43 -6.67 -6.40
C PRO A 38 1.39 -8.09 -5.85
N ALA A 39 2.06 -9.05 -6.51
CA ALA A 39 2.02 -10.45 -6.12
C ALA A 39 3.41 -11.10 -6.04
N LEU A 40 3.63 -11.92 -5.02
CA LEU A 40 4.83 -12.76 -4.87
C LEU A 40 4.45 -14.04 -4.11
N ASN A 41 4.28 -15.14 -4.84
CA ASN A 41 3.89 -16.45 -4.28
C ASN A 41 2.58 -16.40 -3.47
N GLU A 42 1.50 -15.96 -4.12
CA GLU A 42 0.16 -15.79 -3.55
C GLU A 42 -0.88 -16.64 -4.31
N GLU A 43 -0.50 -17.85 -4.76
CA GLU A 43 -1.35 -18.75 -5.55
C GLU A 43 -2.66 -19.16 -4.85
N GLU A 44 -2.69 -19.10 -3.51
CA GLU A 44 -3.84 -19.47 -2.70
C GLU A 44 -4.91 -18.37 -2.65
N THR A 45 -4.53 -17.10 -2.78
CA THR A 45 -5.40 -15.95 -2.50
C THR A 45 -5.65 -15.08 -3.72
N VAL A 46 -4.71 -14.98 -4.67
CA VAL A 46 -4.75 -14.01 -5.78
C VAL A 46 -6.05 -14.08 -6.59
N ALA A 47 -6.56 -15.29 -6.87
CA ALA A 47 -7.80 -15.47 -7.61
C ALA A 47 -9.01 -14.93 -6.85
N GLY A 48 -9.10 -15.20 -5.55
CA GLY A 48 -10.18 -14.68 -4.71
C GLY A 48 -10.18 -13.16 -4.61
N VAL A 49 -8.99 -12.53 -4.57
CA VAL A 49 -8.89 -11.06 -4.63
C VAL A 49 -9.40 -10.54 -5.97
N ILE A 50 -8.97 -11.15 -7.09
CA ILE A 50 -9.40 -10.77 -8.44
C ILE A 50 -10.93 -10.91 -8.59
N ASP A 51 -11.53 -11.99 -8.08
CA ASP A 51 -12.98 -12.22 -8.18
C ASP A 51 -13.81 -11.11 -7.52
N THR A 52 -13.26 -10.42 -6.51
CA THR A 52 -13.95 -9.28 -5.88
C THR A 52 -13.88 -7.98 -6.68
N ILE A 53 -12.90 -7.86 -7.59
CA ILE A 53 -12.63 -6.65 -8.37
C ILE A 53 -13.11 -6.82 -9.82
N HIS A 54 -13.03 -8.02 -10.38
CA HIS A 54 -13.41 -8.33 -11.76
C HIS A 54 -14.83 -7.85 -12.13
N PRO A 55 -15.86 -7.91 -11.26
CA PRO A 55 -17.18 -7.36 -11.57
C PRO A 55 -17.22 -5.85 -11.82
N LEU A 56 -16.19 -5.11 -11.40
CA LEU A 56 -16.06 -3.67 -11.61
C LEU A 56 -15.38 -3.33 -12.95
N LEU A 57 -14.77 -4.32 -13.61
CA LEU A 57 -14.01 -4.14 -14.84
C LEU A 57 -14.92 -3.80 -16.02
N GLY A 58 -14.55 -2.78 -16.80
CA GLY A 58 -15.37 -2.22 -17.88
C GLY A 58 -16.45 -1.23 -17.39
N GLY A 59 -16.48 -0.94 -16.09
CA GLY A 59 -17.35 0.07 -15.49
C GLY A 59 -16.54 1.04 -14.63
N LEU A 60 -16.52 0.79 -13.32
CA LEU A 60 -15.76 1.62 -12.38
C LEU A 60 -14.25 1.47 -12.59
N VAL A 61 -13.78 0.25 -12.84
CA VAL A 61 -12.38 -0.10 -13.11
C VAL A 61 -12.19 -0.28 -14.61
N ASP A 62 -11.20 0.39 -15.19
CA ASP A 62 -10.87 0.27 -16.62
C ASP A 62 -9.80 -0.80 -16.87
N GLU A 63 -8.90 -0.97 -15.90
CA GLU A 63 -7.77 -1.89 -16.00
C GLU A 63 -7.54 -2.64 -14.68
N LEU A 64 -7.37 -3.95 -14.73
CA LEU A 64 -6.97 -4.78 -13.59
C LEU A 64 -5.66 -5.51 -13.91
N VAL A 65 -4.59 -5.12 -13.24
CA VAL A 65 -3.24 -5.64 -13.46
C VAL A 65 -2.74 -6.35 -12.21
N VAL A 66 -2.24 -7.57 -12.38
CA VAL A 66 -1.38 -8.22 -11.39
C VAL A 66 0.06 -7.99 -11.82
N LEU A 67 0.84 -7.33 -10.98
CA LEU A 67 2.28 -7.21 -11.20
C LEU A 67 3.00 -8.30 -10.42
N ASP A 68 3.50 -9.29 -11.16
CA ASP A 68 4.19 -10.44 -10.60
C ASP A 68 5.65 -10.09 -10.28
N SER A 69 6.02 -10.27 -9.02
CA SER A 69 7.34 -9.96 -8.48
C SER A 69 8.36 -11.10 -8.66
N GLY A 70 8.10 -12.02 -9.58
CA GLY A 70 8.92 -13.21 -9.80
C GLY A 70 8.45 -14.40 -8.95
N SER A 71 7.14 -14.64 -8.92
CA SER A 71 6.58 -15.82 -8.27
C SER A 71 7.13 -17.11 -8.87
N THR A 72 7.35 -18.11 -8.02
CA THR A 72 7.84 -19.44 -8.38
C THR A 72 6.76 -20.52 -8.28
N ASP A 73 5.55 -20.12 -7.89
CA ASP A 73 4.35 -20.95 -7.76
C ASP A 73 3.32 -20.64 -8.87
N GLU A 74 2.08 -21.10 -8.72
CA GLU A 74 1.02 -20.91 -9.72
C GLU A 74 0.33 -19.52 -9.64
N THR A 75 0.92 -18.52 -8.97
CA THR A 75 0.33 -17.17 -8.83
C THR A 75 -0.04 -16.58 -10.19
N ALA A 76 0.91 -16.56 -11.13
CA ALA A 76 0.72 -15.91 -12.42
C ALA A 76 -0.28 -16.66 -13.33
N SER A 77 -0.33 -17.99 -13.26
CA SER A 77 -1.28 -18.80 -14.05
C SER A 77 -2.70 -18.64 -13.51
N ARG A 78 -2.88 -18.68 -12.19
CA ARG A 78 -4.17 -18.50 -11.51
C ARG A 78 -4.72 -17.09 -11.68
N ALA A 79 -3.87 -16.07 -11.62
CA ALA A 79 -4.27 -14.69 -11.87
C ALA A 79 -4.83 -14.49 -13.28
N ARG A 80 -4.17 -15.06 -14.31
CA ARG A 80 -4.67 -15.02 -15.69
C ARG A 80 -5.99 -15.77 -15.83
N ALA A 81 -6.12 -16.94 -15.19
CA ALA A 81 -7.34 -17.73 -15.22
C ALA A 81 -8.53 -17.01 -14.57
N ALA A 82 -8.28 -16.18 -13.56
CA ALA A 82 -9.28 -15.33 -12.90
C ALA A 82 -9.61 -14.04 -13.71
N GLY A 83 -8.98 -13.82 -14.86
CA GLY A 83 -9.31 -12.71 -15.77
C GLY A 83 -8.48 -11.43 -15.57
N ALA A 84 -7.41 -11.46 -14.77
CA ALA A 84 -6.50 -10.32 -14.66
C ALA A 84 -5.44 -10.30 -15.78
N ARG A 85 -5.03 -9.10 -16.18
CA ARG A 85 -3.80 -8.92 -16.97
C ARG A 85 -2.60 -9.14 -16.04
N VAL A 86 -1.71 -10.06 -16.38
CA VAL A 86 -0.50 -10.32 -15.58
C VAL A 86 0.73 -9.82 -16.32
N MET A 87 1.59 -9.08 -15.62
CA MET A 87 2.85 -8.56 -16.14
C MET A 87 3.97 -8.79 -15.14
N SER A 88 5.14 -9.21 -15.60
CA SER A 88 6.32 -9.37 -14.75
C SER A 88 7.04 -8.03 -14.52
N ARG A 89 7.92 -7.96 -13.52
CA ARG A 89 8.78 -6.78 -13.28
C ARG A 89 9.65 -6.46 -14.50
N GLU A 90 10.17 -7.48 -15.17
CA GLU A 90 11.04 -7.36 -16.34
C GLU A 90 10.28 -6.76 -17.53
N GLU A 91 9.04 -7.18 -17.75
CA GLU A 91 8.16 -6.67 -18.81
C GLU A 91 7.68 -5.24 -18.56
N ALA A 92 7.44 -4.88 -17.29
CA ALA A 92 6.88 -3.58 -16.92
C ALA A 92 7.80 -2.39 -17.19
N VAL A 93 9.12 -2.57 -16.98
CA VAL A 93 10.12 -1.55 -17.31
C VAL A 93 11.33 -2.23 -17.97
N PRO A 94 11.26 -2.46 -19.29
CA PRO A 94 12.34 -3.10 -20.04
C PRO A 94 13.63 -2.29 -19.97
N GLY A 95 14.77 -2.97 -19.87
CA GLY A 95 16.10 -2.34 -19.87
C GLY A 95 16.58 -1.82 -18.50
N ILE A 96 15.73 -1.88 -17.47
CA ILE A 96 16.13 -1.65 -16.07
C ILE A 96 16.00 -2.97 -15.31
N GLU A 97 17.11 -3.49 -14.78
CA GLU A 97 17.10 -4.74 -14.00
C GLU A 97 16.21 -4.60 -12.75
N PRO A 98 15.30 -5.57 -12.49
CA PRO A 98 14.48 -5.57 -11.29
C PRO A 98 15.30 -5.78 -10.02
N VAL A 99 14.98 -5.01 -8.98
CA VAL A 99 15.48 -5.28 -7.61
C VAL A 99 14.40 -5.97 -6.75
N PRO A 100 14.76 -6.66 -5.66
CA PRO A 100 13.77 -7.26 -4.77
C PRO A 100 12.93 -6.23 -4.00
N GLY A 101 11.71 -6.62 -3.61
CA GLY A 101 10.91 -5.91 -2.63
C GLY A 101 9.67 -5.20 -3.20
N LYS A 102 8.67 -5.00 -2.33
CA LYS A 102 7.35 -4.48 -2.71
C LYS A 102 7.41 -3.11 -3.39
N GLY A 103 8.28 -2.20 -2.92
CA GLY A 103 8.48 -0.89 -3.53
C GLY A 103 8.84 -0.94 -5.02
N GLU A 104 9.67 -1.89 -5.44
CA GLU A 104 10.02 -2.09 -6.85
C GLU A 104 8.78 -2.46 -7.68
N VAL A 105 7.99 -3.40 -7.17
CA VAL A 105 6.79 -3.92 -7.84
C VAL A 105 5.79 -2.77 -8.04
N LEU A 106 5.53 -2.01 -6.99
CA LEU A 106 4.60 -0.89 -7.08
C LEU A 106 5.11 0.22 -8.01
N TRP A 107 6.40 0.54 -7.96
CA TRP A 107 7.00 1.53 -8.86
C TRP A 107 6.88 1.11 -10.33
N ARG A 108 7.27 -0.12 -10.66
CA ARG A 108 7.17 -0.66 -12.03
C ARG A 108 5.74 -0.73 -12.54
N SER A 109 4.77 -0.96 -11.65
CA SER A 109 3.36 -1.00 -12.04
C SER A 109 2.86 0.32 -12.62
N LEU A 110 3.50 1.45 -12.29
CA LEU A 110 3.15 2.75 -12.86
C LEU A 110 3.39 2.77 -14.38
N ALA A 111 4.49 2.17 -14.84
CA ALA A 111 4.81 2.04 -16.26
C ALA A 111 3.96 0.96 -16.98
N ALA A 112 3.50 -0.04 -16.23
CA ALA A 112 2.65 -1.12 -16.76
C ALA A 112 1.20 -0.70 -17.04
N THR A 113 0.77 0.42 -16.48
CA THR A 113 -0.64 0.83 -16.36
C THR A 113 -0.86 2.22 -16.94
N SER A 114 -2.13 2.55 -17.23
CA SER A 114 -2.48 3.83 -17.87
C SER A 114 -3.52 4.67 -17.13
N GLY A 115 -4.14 4.14 -16.08
CA GLY A 115 -5.21 4.84 -15.36
C GLY A 115 -4.77 6.15 -14.72
N ASP A 116 -5.60 7.20 -14.84
CA ASP A 116 -5.42 8.50 -14.17
C ASP A 116 -5.45 8.37 -12.64
N ILE A 117 -6.15 7.36 -12.14
CA ILE A 117 -6.19 6.95 -10.74
C ILE A 117 -5.73 5.50 -10.66
N ILE A 118 -4.87 5.20 -9.68
CA ILE A 118 -4.36 3.85 -9.45
C ILE A 118 -4.70 3.43 -8.02
N ALA A 119 -5.39 2.29 -7.88
CA ALA A 119 -5.66 1.65 -6.60
C ALA A 119 -4.75 0.43 -6.44
N PHE A 120 -4.05 0.34 -5.32
CA PHE A 120 -3.26 -0.81 -4.92
C PHE A 120 -4.02 -1.64 -3.90
N VAL A 121 -4.07 -2.95 -4.12
CA VAL A 121 -4.69 -3.91 -3.20
C VAL A 121 -3.76 -5.11 -3.08
N ASP A 122 -3.40 -5.51 -1.86
CA ASP A 122 -2.51 -6.67 -1.67
C ASP A 122 -3.19 -7.96 -2.19
N SER A 123 -2.43 -8.84 -2.83
CA SER A 123 -2.95 -10.11 -3.36
C SER A 123 -3.03 -11.23 -2.32
N ASP A 124 -2.62 -10.98 -1.06
CA ASP A 124 -2.60 -11.92 0.06
C ASP A 124 -3.85 -11.83 0.97
N LEU A 125 -4.88 -11.10 0.52
CA LEU A 125 -6.11 -10.90 1.27
C LEU A 125 -7.00 -12.17 1.27
N ILE A 126 -7.58 -12.46 2.44
CA ILE A 126 -8.52 -13.57 2.62
C ILE A 126 -9.94 -13.00 2.71
N ASP A 127 -10.82 -13.44 1.81
CA ASP A 127 -12.21 -12.97 1.69
C ASP A 127 -12.35 -11.43 1.72
N PRO A 128 -11.66 -10.69 0.82
CA PRO A 128 -11.76 -9.22 0.81
C PRO A 128 -13.20 -8.78 0.52
N ASP A 129 -13.63 -7.68 1.15
CA ASP A 129 -14.94 -7.07 0.85
C ASP A 129 -14.88 -6.44 -0.56
N PRO A 130 -15.79 -6.81 -1.49
CA PRO A 130 -15.83 -6.24 -2.84
C PRO A 130 -15.97 -4.70 -2.87
N ALA A 131 -16.42 -4.10 -1.76
CA ALA A 131 -16.46 -2.65 -1.64
C ALA A 131 -15.09 -2.00 -1.39
N PHE A 132 -13.98 -2.74 -1.22
CA PHE A 132 -12.66 -2.14 -0.97
C PHE A 132 -12.26 -1.13 -2.04
N VAL A 133 -12.29 -1.52 -3.32
CA VAL A 133 -11.91 -0.64 -4.44
C VAL A 133 -12.89 0.54 -4.57
N PRO A 134 -14.22 0.35 -4.64
CA PRO A 134 -15.17 1.47 -4.61
C PRO A 134 -14.92 2.41 -3.43
N LYS A 135 -14.52 1.85 -2.28
CA LYS A 135 -14.29 2.63 -1.08
C LYS A 135 -13.07 3.54 -1.18
N LEU A 136 -11.97 3.03 -1.71
CA LEU A 136 -10.75 3.80 -1.92
C LEU A 136 -10.93 4.90 -2.97
N LEU A 137 -11.74 4.65 -4.00
CA LEU A 137 -11.94 5.58 -5.12
C LEU A 137 -12.86 6.76 -4.77
N GLY A 138 -13.78 6.57 -3.82
CA GLY A 138 -14.78 7.59 -3.43
C GLY A 138 -14.19 8.99 -3.23
N PRO A 139 -13.22 9.18 -2.32
CA PRO A 139 -12.64 10.50 -2.07
C PRO A 139 -11.84 11.06 -3.26
N LEU A 140 -11.24 10.23 -4.12
CA LEU A 140 -10.49 10.69 -5.32
C LEU A 140 -11.43 11.16 -6.44
N LEU A 141 -12.60 10.53 -6.55
CA LEU A 141 -13.57 10.83 -7.60
C LEU A 141 -14.48 12.00 -7.23
N LEU A 142 -14.87 12.09 -5.96
CA LEU A 142 -15.88 13.03 -5.45
C LEU A 142 -15.29 14.19 -4.62
N GLY A 143 -14.08 14.03 -4.10
CA GLY A 143 -13.41 15.03 -3.26
C GLY A 143 -12.52 15.97 -4.08
N ASP A 144 -12.50 17.25 -3.70
CA ASP A 144 -11.61 18.24 -4.30
C ASP A 144 -10.23 18.19 -3.65
N GLY A 145 -9.18 18.14 -4.48
CA GLY A 145 -7.78 18.23 -4.03
C GLY A 145 -7.22 17.02 -3.29
N VAL A 146 -7.94 15.89 -3.28
CA VAL A 146 -7.44 14.62 -2.71
C VAL A 146 -6.56 13.92 -3.74
N HIS A 147 -5.33 13.60 -3.36
CA HIS A 147 -4.36 12.89 -4.21
C HIS A 147 -4.02 11.48 -3.71
N LEU A 148 -4.20 11.22 -2.41
CA LEU A 148 -3.93 9.93 -1.77
C LEU A 148 -5.08 9.54 -0.83
N VAL A 149 -5.56 8.30 -0.94
CA VAL A 149 -6.53 7.71 -0.03
C VAL A 149 -5.93 6.47 0.62
N LYS A 150 -5.83 6.47 1.95
CA LYS A 150 -5.38 5.31 2.74
C LYS A 150 -6.57 4.52 3.28
N GLY A 151 -6.59 3.21 3.04
CA GLY A 151 -7.50 2.31 3.72
C GLY A 151 -7.10 2.11 5.18
N TYR A 152 -8.06 2.13 6.10
CA TYR A 152 -7.86 1.70 7.48
C TYR A 152 -8.89 0.64 7.87
N TYR A 153 -8.55 -0.20 8.84
CA TYR A 153 -9.33 -1.40 9.16
C TYR A 153 -8.91 -1.97 10.52
N ARG A 154 -9.75 -2.86 11.04
CA ARG A 154 -9.42 -3.71 12.20
C ARG A 154 -8.70 -4.97 11.72
N ARG A 155 -7.68 -5.38 12.48
CA ARG A 155 -6.90 -6.60 12.25
C ARG A 155 -7.06 -7.54 13.46
N PRO A 156 -8.06 -8.43 13.46
CA PRO A 156 -8.22 -9.39 14.57
C PRO A 156 -7.04 -10.37 14.58
N LEU A 157 -6.31 -10.46 15.69
CA LEU A 157 -5.34 -11.53 15.92
C LEU A 157 -6.01 -12.72 16.58
N ARG A 158 -5.84 -13.89 15.98
CA ARG A 158 -6.17 -15.16 16.62
C ARG A 158 -4.97 -15.59 17.47
N THR A 159 -5.13 -15.57 18.78
CA THR A 159 -4.19 -16.22 19.72
C THR A 159 -4.89 -17.41 20.35
N GLY A 160 -4.15 -18.39 20.87
CA GLY A 160 -4.60 -19.75 21.25
C GLY A 160 -5.71 -19.89 22.32
N GLY A 161 -6.52 -18.85 22.56
CA GLY A 161 -7.75 -18.87 23.35
C GLY A 161 -8.76 -17.76 23.03
N GLY A 162 -8.58 -16.95 21.98
CA GLY A 162 -9.52 -15.86 21.63
C GLY A 162 -9.07 -14.97 20.45
N GLU A 163 -9.99 -14.12 19.96
CA GLU A 163 -9.70 -13.06 18.99
C GLU A 163 -9.40 -11.74 19.73
N ASP A 164 -8.17 -11.24 19.62
CA ASP A 164 -7.81 -9.89 20.04
C ASP A 164 -8.10 -8.91 18.90
N ALA A 165 -9.12 -8.07 19.08
CA ALA A 165 -9.53 -7.08 18.09
C ALA A 165 -8.46 -6.02 17.79
N HIS A 166 -7.43 -5.89 18.64
CA HIS A 166 -6.36 -4.89 18.55
C HIS A 166 -4.96 -5.49 18.30
N GLY A 167 -4.83 -6.81 18.23
CA GLY A 167 -3.50 -7.43 18.25
C GLY A 167 -2.69 -7.26 16.96
N GLY A 168 -3.35 -7.00 15.82
CA GLY A 168 -2.67 -6.94 14.53
C GLY A 168 -1.91 -5.63 14.30
N GLY A 169 -0.91 -5.62 13.41
CA GLY A 169 -0.21 -4.39 13.03
C GLY A 169 0.88 -3.93 14.00
N ARG A 170 1.58 -4.86 14.67
CA ARG A 170 2.70 -4.57 15.59
C ARG A 170 3.68 -3.50 15.08
N VAL A 171 4.11 -3.58 13.82
CA VAL A 171 5.03 -2.59 13.24
C VAL A 171 4.35 -1.22 13.05
N THR A 172 3.07 -1.19 12.73
CA THR A 172 2.29 0.06 12.67
C THR A 172 2.27 0.74 14.04
N GLU A 173 1.88 0.01 15.10
CA GLU A 173 1.66 0.60 16.43
C GLU A 173 2.95 0.86 17.21
N LEU A 174 3.99 0.05 17.02
CA LEU A 174 5.21 0.14 17.82
C LEU A 174 6.36 0.88 17.12
N VAL A 175 6.25 1.11 15.80
CA VAL A 175 7.33 1.73 15.01
C VAL A 175 6.81 2.92 14.23
N ALA A 176 5.91 2.71 13.27
CA ALA A 176 5.50 3.76 12.35
C ALA A 176 4.74 4.90 13.04
N ARG A 177 3.71 4.61 13.84
CA ARG A 177 2.92 5.66 14.52
C ARG A 177 3.74 6.42 15.58
N PRO A 178 4.56 5.78 16.42
CA PRO A 178 5.47 6.50 17.31
C PRO A 178 6.48 7.39 16.56
N LEU A 179 7.06 6.91 15.45
CA LEU A 179 7.97 7.72 14.65
C LEU A 179 7.27 8.88 13.93
N LEU A 180 6.04 8.69 13.45
CA LEU A 180 5.23 9.79 12.93
C LEU A 180 4.99 10.84 14.02
N ALA A 181 4.61 10.43 15.23
CA ALA A 181 4.45 11.36 16.34
C ALA A 181 5.74 12.13 16.66
N ALA A 182 6.91 11.50 16.51
CA ALA A 182 8.20 12.12 16.77
C ALA A 182 8.70 13.04 15.64
N LEU A 183 8.45 12.69 14.38
CA LEU A 183 9.11 13.29 13.21
C LEU A 183 8.17 14.06 12.26
N ARG A 184 6.88 13.73 12.25
CA ARG A 184 5.80 14.31 11.43
C ARG A 184 4.45 14.25 12.17
N PRO A 185 4.29 14.98 13.28
CA PRO A 185 3.14 14.85 14.17
C PRO A 185 1.79 15.14 13.49
N GLU A 186 1.77 15.89 12.39
CA GLU A 186 0.60 16.21 11.60
C GLU A 186 -0.05 14.96 10.97
N LEU A 187 0.72 13.89 10.77
CA LEU A 187 0.26 12.62 10.20
C LEU A 187 -0.23 11.61 11.24
N THR A 188 -0.22 11.96 12.53
CA THR A 188 -0.69 11.06 13.61
C THR A 188 -2.18 10.71 13.52
N CYS A 189 -2.95 11.50 12.76
CA CYS A 189 -4.36 11.25 12.46
C CYS A 189 -4.59 10.14 11.43
N VAL A 190 -3.56 9.67 10.72
CA VAL A 190 -3.65 8.55 9.77
C VAL A 190 -3.59 7.22 10.53
N LEU A 191 -4.66 6.42 10.44
CA LEU A 191 -4.81 5.22 11.28
C LEU A 191 -3.89 4.07 10.86
N GLN A 192 -3.75 3.84 9.55
CA GLN A 192 -2.97 2.73 9.00
C GLN A 192 -1.93 3.26 7.99
N PRO A 193 -0.86 3.91 8.44
CA PRO A 193 0.16 4.48 7.56
C PRO A 193 0.84 3.43 6.66
N LEU A 194 0.94 2.19 7.15
CA LEU A 194 1.54 1.05 6.44
C LEU A 194 0.53 0.17 5.68
N GLY A 195 -0.73 0.60 5.55
CA GLY A 195 -1.76 -0.21 4.88
C GLY A 195 -1.46 -0.38 3.39
N GLY A 196 -1.53 -1.63 2.91
CA GLY A 196 -1.32 -2.00 1.50
C GLY A 196 -2.50 -1.69 0.58
N GLU A 197 -3.68 -1.39 1.15
CA GLU A 197 -4.87 -0.96 0.41
C GLU A 197 -4.94 0.57 0.41
N TYR A 198 -4.63 1.17 -0.73
CA TYR A 198 -4.66 2.61 -0.91
C TYR A 198 -4.84 2.96 -2.39
N ALA A 199 -5.25 4.17 -2.68
CA ALA A 199 -5.35 4.68 -4.05
C ALA A 199 -4.74 6.07 -4.15
N GLY A 200 -4.21 6.41 -5.32
CA GLY A 200 -3.70 7.74 -5.58
C GLY A 200 -3.85 8.16 -7.03
N THR A 201 -3.80 9.46 -7.27
CA THR A 201 -3.75 10.02 -8.62
C THR A 201 -2.41 9.66 -9.27
N ARG A 202 -2.40 9.37 -10.58
CA ARG A 202 -1.18 9.15 -11.35
C ARG A 202 -0.22 10.33 -11.24
N GLU A 203 -0.74 11.57 -11.25
CA GLU A 203 0.04 12.79 -11.04
C GLU A 203 0.90 12.71 -9.77
N LEU A 204 0.30 12.35 -8.64
CA LEU A 204 1.04 12.13 -7.39
C LEU A 204 2.04 10.99 -7.57
N LEU A 205 1.57 9.80 -7.95
CA LEU A 205 2.35 8.56 -7.92
C LEU A 205 3.57 8.60 -8.83
N GLU A 206 3.46 9.18 -10.02
CA GLU A 206 4.60 9.27 -10.93
C GLU A 206 5.58 10.39 -10.56
N SER A 207 5.16 11.33 -9.73
CA SER A 207 5.94 12.53 -9.41
C SER A 207 6.81 12.42 -8.16
N VAL A 208 6.68 11.34 -7.39
CA VAL A 208 7.44 11.09 -6.15
C VAL A 208 8.33 9.85 -6.27
N PRO A 209 9.46 9.79 -5.54
CA PRO A 209 10.28 8.59 -5.50
C PRO A 209 9.56 7.43 -4.80
N PHE A 210 9.94 6.20 -5.13
CA PHE A 210 9.41 4.99 -4.48
C PHE A 210 10.47 4.37 -3.59
N ALA A 211 10.17 4.30 -2.29
CA ALA A 211 11.05 3.66 -1.33
C ALA A 211 11.11 2.14 -1.53
N PRO A 212 12.26 1.50 -1.26
CA PRO A 212 12.44 0.08 -1.48
C PRO A 212 11.68 -0.77 -0.44
N GLY A 213 11.42 -2.03 -0.80
CA GLY A 213 10.85 -3.02 0.11
C GLY A 213 9.55 -2.57 0.77
N TYR A 214 9.45 -2.77 2.08
CA TYR A 214 8.30 -2.38 2.92
C TYR A 214 8.29 -0.88 3.30
N GLY A 215 9.26 -0.09 2.80
CA GLY A 215 9.29 1.36 3.02
C GLY A 215 8.30 2.12 2.14
N VAL A 216 7.81 1.51 1.07
CA VAL A 216 7.04 2.18 0.02
C VAL A 216 5.77 2.88 0.53
N GLU A 217 4.97 2.24 1.40
CA GLU A 217 3.72 2.86 1.88
C GLU A 217 3.98 4.09 2.76
N ILE A 218 4.99 4.03 3.64
CA ILE A 218 5.32 5.16 4.52
C ILE A 218 6.04 6.27 3.74
N GLY A 219 6.88 5.91 2.78
CA GLY A 219 7.53 6.86 1.86
C GLY A 219 6.49 7.66 1.09
N LEU A 220 5.55 6.98 0.43
CA LEU A 220 4.44 7.61 -0.30
C LEU A 220 3.61 8.55 0.59
N LEU A 221 3.30 8.15 1.82
CA LEU A 221 2.55 8.99 2.75
C LEU A 221 3.31 10.29 3.08
N LEU A 222 4.60 10.17 3.40
CA LEU A 222 5.46 11.31 3.75
C LEU A 222 5.68 12.23 2.55
N ASP A 223 5.97 11.67 1.38
CA ASP A 223 6.18 12.43 0.13
C ASP A 223 4.92 13.17 -0.30
N THR A 224 3.74 12.55 -0.12
CA THR A 224 2.45 13.20 -0.39
C THR A 224 2.24 14.39 0.55
N TYR A 225 2.50 14.21 1.85
CA TYR A 225 2.35 15.27 2.83
C TYR A 225 3.33 16.43 2.58
N ASP A 226 4.60 16.14 2.37
CA ASP A 226 5.62 17.17 2.17
C ASP A 226 5.38 17.97 0.86
N ARG A 227 4.75 17.35 -0.15
CA ARG A 227 4.48 17.99 -1.45
C ARG A 227 3.13 18.69 -1.54
N PHE A 228 2.06 18.04 -1.08
CA PHE A 228 0.68 18.49 -1.27
C PHE A 228 -0.01 18.85 0.04
N GLY A 229 0.59 18.56 1.20
CA GLY A 229 0.02 18.83 2.51
C GLY A 229 -1.07 17.83 2.92
N LEU A 230 -1.50 17.93 4.18
CA LEU A 230 -2.43 16.98 4.79
C LEU A 230 -3.83 16.94 4.11
N HIS A 231 -4.28 18.05 3.54
CA HIS A 231 -5.58 18.14 2.86
C HIS A 231 -5.68 17.23 1.63
N ALA A 232 -4.55 16.91 1.00
CA ALA A 232 -4.47 16.00 -0.14
C ALA A 232 -4.54 14.51 0.24
N ILE A 233 -4.54 14.21 1.54
CA ILE A 233 -4.61 12.86 2.08
C ILE A 233 -6.00 12.64 2.67
N ALA A 234 -6.62 11.54 2.32
CA ALA A 234 -7.88 11.06 2.88
C ALA A 234 -7.73 9.63 3.40
N GLN A 235 -8.67 9.18 4.23
CA GLN A 235 -8.71 7.81 4.71
C GLN A 235 -10.12 7.24 4.78
N VAL A 236 -10.24 5.94 4.51
CA VAL A 236 -11.53 5.26 4.42
C VAL A 236 -11.53 3.96 5.21
N ASN A 237 -12.62 3.68 5.89
CA ASN A 237 -12.79 2.44 6.63
C ASN A 237 -13.10 1.28 5.69
N LEU A 238 -12.19 0.32 5.63
CA LEU A 238 -12.35 -0.94 4.91
C LEU A 238 -12.95 -2.04 5.79
N GLY A 239 -13.22 -1.77 7.07
CA GLY A 239 -13.85 -2.72 7.98
C GLY A 239 -12.84 -3.69 8.58
N VAL A 240 -12.87 -4.96 8.16
CA VAL A 240 -12.00 -6.02 8.69
C VAL A 240 -11.08 -6.50 7.59
N ARG A 241 -9.78 -6.54 7.87
CA ARG A 241 -8.78 -7.11 6.96
C ARG A 241 -8.19 -8.38 7.54
N LYS A 242 -8.26 -9.47 6.77
CA LYS A 242 -7.64 -10.75 7.09
C LYS A 242 -6.54 -11.05 6.07
N HIS A 243 -5.37 -11.42 6.57
CA HIS A 243 -4.20 -11.74 5.77
C HIS A 243 -3.26 -12.65 6.58
N ARG A 244 -2.22 -13.18 5.93
CA ARG A 244 -1.22 -14.04 6.58
C ARG A 244 -0.44 -13.28 7.67
N ASN A 245 -0.34 -13.87 8.86
CA ASN A 245 0.49 -13.34 9.94
C ASN A 245 1.96 -13.65 9.68
N ARG A 246 2.83 -12.63 9.80
CA ARG A 246 4.28 -12.79 9.67
C ARG A 246 4.94 -13.15 11.01
N PRO A 247 5.98 -14.00 11.00
CA PRO A 247 6.80 -14.27 12.17
C PRO A 247 7.52 -13.02 12.66
N LEU A 248 7.92 -13.00 13.93
CA LEU A 248 8.53 -11.82 14.57
C LEU A 248 9.88 -11.44 13.92
N SER A 249 10.65 -12.41 13.44
CA SER A 249 11.90 -12.18 12.71
C SER A 249 11.68 -11.28 11.48
N GLU A 250 10.71 -11.63 10.62
CA GLU A 250 10.34 -10.82 9.45
C GLU A 250 9.84 -9.42 9.81
N LEU A 251 9.14 -9.27 10.94
CA LEU A 251 8.70 -7.96 11.41
C LEU A 251 9.86 -7.06 11.85
N GLY A 252 10.95 -7.63 12.36
CA GLY A 252 12.18 -6.89 12.65
C GLY A 252 12.78 -6.28 11.39
N ALA A 253 12.96 -7.09 10.35
CA ALA A 253 13.46 -6.62 9.05
C ALA A 253 12.55 -5.55 8.43
N MET A 254 11.23 -5.74 8.48
CA MET A 254 10.24 -4.75 8.04
C MET A 254 10.37 -3.43 8.83
N SER A 255 10.46 -3.51 10.16
CA SER A 255 10.69 -2.35 11.02
C SER A 255 11.95 -1.59 10.63
N ARG A 256 13.06 -2.31 10.39
CA ARG A 256 14.34 -1.71 10.02
C ARG A 256 14.25 -0.91 8.71
N GLN A 257 13.55 -1.45 7.71
CA GLN A 257 13.30 -0.79 6.44
C GLN A 257 12.48 0.49 6.63
N ILE A 258 11.37 0.41 7.39
CA ILE A 258 10.49 1.55 7.67
C ILE A 258 11.22 2.66 8.39
N VAL A 259 12.02 2.33 9.41
CA VAL A 259 12.86 3.31 10.12
C VAL A 259 13.76 4.05 9.13
N GLY A 260 14.51 3.32 8.31
CA GLY A 260 15.44 3.93 7.35
C GLY A 260 14.75 4.82 6.32
N THR A 261 13.61 4.40 5.78
CA THR A 261 12.80 5.22 4.88
C THR A 261 12.29 6.49 5.56
N MET A 262 11.75 6.39 6.77
CA MET A 262 11.25 7.55 7.51
C MET A 262 12.36 8.54 7.85
N LEU A 263 13.51 8.05 8.31
CA LEU A 263 14.68 8.89 8.61
C LEU A 263 15.15 9.63 7.35
N SER A 264 15.26 8.93 6.22
CA SER A 264 15.64 9.52 4.92
C SER A 264 14.69 10.67 4.51
N ARG A 265 13.37 10.45 4.54
CA ARG A 265 12.37 11.50 4.25
C ARG A 265 12.38 12.65 5.26
N CYS A 266 12.87 12.41 6.48
CA CYS A 266 13.03 13.44 7.50
C CYS A 266 14.39 14.15 7.45
N GLY A 267 15.26 13.83 6.47
CA GLY A 267 16.59 14.42 6.35
C GLY A 267 17.56 13.97 7.44
N ILE A 268 17.28 12.85 8.11
CA ILE A 268 18.12 12.27 9.15
C ILE A 268 18.95 11.15 8.51
N PRO A 269 20.29 11.23 8.56
CA PRO A 269 21.13 10.17 8.02
C PRO A 269 20.89 8.84 8.73
N ASP A 270 20.52 7.82 7.98
CA ASP A 270 20.51 6.43 8.42
C ASP A 270 21.89 5.81 8.17
N SER A 271 22.35 4.96 9.10
CA SER A 271 23.66 4.30 9.00
C SER A 271 23.82 3.32 7.83
N GLY A 272 22.72 2.84 7.24
CA GLY A 272 22.71 1.73 6.29
C GLY A 272 23.06 0.36 6.90
N ALA A 273 23.29 0.27 8.21
CA ALA A 273 23.67 -0.97 8.86
C ALA A 273 22.54 -2.02 8.83
N PRO A 274 22.88 -3.31 8.66
CA PRO A 274 21.90 -4.39 8.74
C PRO A 274 21.27 -4.47 10.13
N LEU A 275 20.09 -5.09 10.21
CA LEU A 275 19.54 -5.51 11.49
C LEU A 275 20.12 -6.88 11.87
N THR A 276 20.90 -6.92 12.94
CA THR A 276 21.31 -8.18 13.57
C THR A 276 20.22 -8.67 14.53
N GLN A 277 19.68 -9.85 14.27
CA GLN A 277 18.81 -10.57 15.20
C GLN A 277 19.55 -11.80 15.75
N PHE A 278 19.13 -12.30 16.91
CA PHE A 278 19.73 -13.48 17.53
C PHE A 278 18.70 -14.61 17.55
N LEU A 279 18.83 -15.54 16.61
CA LEU A 279 17.94 -16.70 16.48
C LEU A 279 18.36 -17.80 17.46
N VAL A 280 17.38 -18.57 17.95
CA VAL A 280 17.63 -19.68 18.87
C VAL A 280 17.86 -20.96 18.08
N GLU A 281 19.04 -21.56 18.22
CA GLU A 281 19.39 -22.86 17.66
C GLU A 281 19.84 -23.78 18.81
N GLY A 282 18.94 -24.67 19.24
CA GLY A 282 19.16 -25.47 20.46
C GLY A 282 19.22 -24.56 21.69
N ASP A 283 20.34 -24.63 22.42
CA ASP A 283 20.61 -23.80 23.61
C ASP A 283 21.45 -22.55 23.31
N ALA A 284 21.76 -22.28 22.03
CA ALA A 284 22.62 -21.17 21.61
C ALA A 284 21.83 -20.06 20.89
N PHE A 285 22.37 -18.84 20.96
CA PHE A 285 21.92 -17.69 20.16
C PHE A 285 22.88 -17.46 19.00
N VAL A 286 22.37 -17.49 17.77
CA VAL A 286 23.14 -17.31 16.54
C VAL A 286 22.77 -15.96 15.91
N PRO A 287 23.75 -15.08 15.62
CA PRO A 287 23.47 -13.83 14.94
C PRO A 287 23.03 -14.08 13.49
N PHE A 288 21.98 -13.38 13.10
CA PHE A 288 21.42 -13.38 11.75
C PHE A 288 21.22 -11.93 11.30
N ASP A 289 21.97 -11.53 10.28
CA ASP A 289 21.93 -10.17 9.74
C ASP A 289 20.95 -10.09 8.57
N THR A 290 20.04 -9.12 8.63
CA THR A 290 19.20 -8.73 7.50
C THR A 290 19.63 -7.37 6.98
N SER A 291 20.14 -7.33 5.76
CA SER A 291 20.50 -6.08 5.07
C SER A 291 19.27 -5.19 4.85
N VAL A 292 19.51 -3.88 4.83
CA VAL A 292 18.52 -2.87 4.47
C VAL A 292 18.93 -2.23 3.15
N ASP A 293 17.97 -2.02 2.25
CA ASP A 293 18.17 -1.20 1.06
C ASP A 293 17.52 0.17 1.30
N LEU A 294 18.23 1.25 1.03
CA LEU A 294 17.75 2.62 1.20
C LEU A 294 17.73 3.39 -0.13
N THR A 295 17.92 2.68 -1.24
CA THR A 295 17.96 3.25 -2.59
C THR A 295 16.54 3.41 -3.11
N ASP A 296 16.07 4.65 -3.18
CA ASP A 296 14.79 4.95 -3.80
C ASP A 296 14.85 4.69 -5.32
N ARG A 297 13.73 4.24 -5.88
CA ARG A 297 13.47 4.45 -7.31
C ARG A 297 13.10 5.91 -7.54
N PRO A 298 13.56 6.53 -8.64
CA PRO A 298 13.23 7.92 -8.95
C PRO A 298 11.74 8.07 -9.30
N PRO A 299 11.19 9.29 -9.31
CA PRO A 299 9.86 9.54 -9.86
C PRO A 299 9.71 8.93 -11.25
N MET A 300 8.61 8.19 -11.49
CA MET A 300 8.40 7.50 -12.76
C MET A 300 8.40 8.46 -13.96
N VAL A 301 7.95 9.71 -13.77
CA VAL A 301 8.00 10.74 -14.82
C VAL A 301 9.42 11.02 -15.34
N THR A 302 10.48 10.70 -14.58
CA THR A 302 11.87 10.87 -15.05
C THR A 302 12.41 9.66 -15.81
N VAL A 303 11.61 8.60 -15.97
CA VAL A 303 12.00 7.35 -16.64
C VAL A 303 11.19 7.12 -17.91
N THR A 304 9.89 7.42 -17.88
CA THR A 304 8.98 7.24 -19.03
C THR A 304 8.71 8.51 -19.84
N GLY A 305 9.23 9.65 -19.37
CA GLY A 305 9.11 10.97 -20.02
C GLY A 305 10.15 11.27 -21.10
#